data_AF-A0A0N0AWL1-F1
#
_entry.id   AF-A0A0N0AWL1-F1
#
_cell.length_a   1.000
_cell.length_b   1.000
_cell.length_c   1.000
_cell.angle_alpha   90.00
_cell.angle_beta   90.00
_cell.angle_gamma   90.00
#
_symmetry.space_group_name_H-M   'P 1'
#
loop_
_entity.id
_entity.type
_entity.pdbx_description
1 polymer ?
#
loop_
_entity_poly.entity_id
_entity_poly.type
_entity_poly.pdbx_seq_one_letter_code
_entity_poly.pdbx_strand_id
1 'polypeptide(L)'
;PGEGPELLLRHDYLEGRGAIERDATYTYTDGPALTSATVSYEWMHSLGEVVTTLVRAGLRIDSLTESELLPWPRWAHMTRTDSGWWALPDGDPRVPLLYGLKASKPTA
;
A
#
# COMPACT_ATOMS: atom_id res chain seq x y z
N PRO A 1 2.97 -14.34 3.44
CA PRO A 1 3.70 -15.35 4.25
C PRO A 1 5.12 -14.88 4.50
N GLY A 2 5.64 -14.97 5.73
CA GLY A 2 7.04 -14.63 6.04
C GLY A 2 7.27 -13.26 6.68
N GLU A 3 6.26 -12.41 6.78
CA GLU A 3 6.33 -11.21 7.62
C GLU A 3 5.74 -11.53 8.99
N GLY A 4 6.56 -11.47 10.03
CA GLY A 4 6.13 -11.66 11.42
C GLY A 4 5.18 -10.57 11.90
N PRO A 5 4.70 -10.64 13.15
CA PRO A 5 3.73 -9.69 13.70
C PRO A 5 4.31 -8.29 13.96
N GLU A 6 5.60 -8.08 13.71
CA GLU A 6 6.35 -6.88 14.06
C GLU A 6 6.26 -5.84 12.94
N LEU A 7 6.19 -4.56 13.32
CA LEU A 7 6.33 -3.43 12.42
C LEU A 7 7.82 -3.18 12.13
N LEU A 8 8.37 -3.88 11.14
CA LEU A 8 9.78 -3.78 10.74
C LEU A 8 9.89 -3.35 9.27
N LEU A 9 10.81 -2.42 8.99
CA LEU A 9 11.18 -2.07 7.63
C LEU A 9 12.03 -3.21 7.03
N ARG A 10 11.40 -4.07 6.23
CA ARG A 10 12.05 -5.23 5.58
C ARG A 10 12.36 -5.02 4.10
N HIS A 11 11.67 -4.08 3.48
CA HIS A 11 11.75 -3.77 2.06
C HIS A 11 12.02 -2.28 1.87
N ASP A 12 12.55 -1.92 0.71
CA ASP A 12 12.69 -0.52 0.35
C ASP A 12 11.33 0.13 0.27
N TYR A 13 11.28 1.38 0.69
CA TYR A 13 10.18 2.27 0.35
C TYR A 13 10.38 2.91 -1.04
N LEU A 14 11.63 3.22 -1.40
CA LEU A 14 11.98 3.88 -2.65
C LEU A 14 12.09 2.89 -3.80
N GLU A 15 11.72 3.36 -4.99
CA GLU A 15 11.85 2.66 -6.26
C GLU A 15 13.32 2.47 -6.70
N GLY A 16 13.53 1.67 -7.75
CA GLY A 16 14.80 1.63 -8.49
C GLY A 16 15.64 0.35 -8.36
N ARG A 17 15.23 -0.63 -7.55
CA ARG A 17 15.91 -1.93 -7.42
C ARG A 17 15.25 -3.09 -8.18
N GLY A 18 14.33 -2.76 -9.09
CA GLY A 18 13.64 -3.74 -9.94
C GLY A 18 12.44 -4.38 -9.24
N ALA A 19 12.01 -5.50 -9.79
CA ALA A 19 10.83 -6.23 -9.32
C ALA A 19 11.14 -7.06 -8.05
N ILE A 20 10.16 -7.13 -7.16
CA ILE A 20 10.11 -8.04 -6.02
C ILE A 20 9.24 -9.22 -6.43
N GLU A 21 9.83 -10.40 -6.52
CA GLU A 21 9.10 -11.65 -6.76
C GLU A 21 8.31 -12.06 -5.50
N ARG A 22 7.05 -12.44 -5.70
CA ARG A 22 6.16 -12.96 -4.66
C ARG A 22 5.51 -14.25 -5.14
N ASP A 23 5.72 -15.32 -4.38
CA ASP A 23 5.04 -16.60 -4.58
C ASP A 23 3.92 -16.76 -3.54
N ALA A 24 2.67 -16.74 -4.00
CA ALA A 24 1.48 -16.80 -3.16
C ALA A 24 0.54 -17.92 -3.63
N THR A 25 0.09 -18.76 -2.69
CA THR A 25 -0.85 -19.86 -2.96
C THR A 25 -2.31 -19.42 -2.90
N TYR A 26 -2.61 -18.23 -2.39
CA TYR A 26 -3.95 -17.68 -2.23
C TYR A 26 -3.98 -16.23 -2.70
N THR A 27 -5.15 -15.80 -3.18
CA THR A 27 -5.39 -14.38 -3.46
C THR A 27 -5.87 -13.66 -2.20
N TYR A 28 -6.13 -12.35 -2.30
CA TYR A 28 -6.71 -11.57 -1.20
C TYR A 28 -8.19 -11.90 -0.93
N THR A 29 -8.83 -12.73 -1.76
CA THR A 29 -10.17 -13.25 -1.52
C THR A 29 -10.11 -14.55 -0.74
N ASP A 30 -11.22 -14.91 -0.10
CA ASP A 30 -11.48 -16.19 0.56
C ASP A 30 -11.68 -17.36 -0.43
N GLY A 31 -11.13 -17.25 -1.64
CA GLY A 31 -11.20 -18.25 -2.69
C GLY A 31 -10.31 -19.48 -2.44
N PRO A 32 -10.47 -20.53 -3.26
CA PRO A 32 -9.63 -21.72 -3.18
C PRO A 32 -8.16 -21.39 -3.49
N ALA A 33 -7.27 -22.30 -3.11
CA ALA A 33 -5.86 -22.22 -3.48
C ALA A 33 -5.69 -22.08 -5.00
N LEU A 34 -4.72 -21.27 -5.40
CA LEU A 34 -4.31 -21.11 -6.79
C LEU A 34 -3.76 -22.43 -7.34
N THR A 35 -4.25 -22.84 -8.50
CA THR A 35 -3.79 -24.04 -9.22
C THR A 35 -2.69 -23.75 -10.24
N SER A 36 -2.47 -22.47 -10.58
CA SER A 36 -1.41 -21.95 -11.44
C SER A 36 -1.19 -20.46 -11.17
N ALA A 37 -0.15 -19.86 -11.79
CA ALA A 37 0.17 -18.42 -11.68
C ALA A 37 0.34 -17.92 -10.23
N THR A 38 1.07 -18.68 -9.41
CA THR A 38 1.35 -18.34 -8.00
C THR A 38 2.43 -17.26 -7.87
N VAL A 39 3.27 -17.11 -8.89
CA VAL A 39 4.34 -16.12 -8.94
C VAL A 39 3.81 -14.81 -9.51
N SER A 40 4.03 -13.73 -8.76
CA SER A 40 3.76 -12.36 -9.15
C SER A 40 5.00 -11.49 -8.92
N TYR A 41 5.05 -10.36 -9.61
CA TYR A 41 6.14 -9.40 -9.49
C TYR A 41 5.55 -8.04 -9.13
N GLU A 42 6.12 -7.41 -8.11
CA GLU A 42 5.70 -6.11 -7.63
C GLU A 42 6.85 -5.10 -7.72
N TRP A 43 6.54 -3.85 -8.00
CA TRP A 43 7.52 -2.77 -8.07
C TRP A 43 7.21 -1.74 -6.99
N MET A 44 8.25 -1.29 -6.31
CA MET A 44 8.14 -0.14 -5.42
C MET A 44 7.96 1.12 -6.25
N HIS A 45 6.95 1.91 -5.90
CA HIS A 45 6.72 3.25 -6.42
C HIS A 45 6.55 4.20 -5.25
N SER A 46 7.54 5.04 -4.99
CA SER A 46 7.42 5.99 -3.89
C SER A 46 6.35 7.05 -4.18
N LEU A 47 5.81 7.65 -3.12
CA LEU A 47 4.87 8.75 -3.26
C LEU A 47 5.46 9.92 -4.08
N GLY A 48 6.75 10.18 -3.91
CA GLY A 48 7.47 11.20 -4.67
C GLY A 48 7.53 10.89 -6.16
N GLU A 49 7.79 9.63 -6.53
CA GLU A 49 7.77 9.17 -7.93
C GLU A 49 6.39 9.37 -8.56
N VAL A 50 5.34 8.90 -7.89
CA VAL A 50 3.96 8.96 -8.39
C VAL A 50 3.53 10.42 -8.59
N VAL A 51 3.72 11.27 -7.58
CA VAL A 51 3.35 12.69 -7.64
C VAL A 51 4.13 13.42 -8.74
N THR A 52 5.44 13.20 -8.80
CA THR A 52 6.30 13.84 -9.81
C THR A 52 5.91 13.40 -11.22
N THR A 53 5.59 12.13 -11.41
CA THR A 53 5.18 11.58 -12.71
C THR A 53 3.87 12.20 -13.19
N LEU A 54 2.88 12.34 -12.31
CA LEU A 54 1.62 13.00 -12.66
C LEU A 54 1.81 14.47 -13.04
N VAL A 55 2.65 15.20 -12.30
CA VAL A 55 2.99 16.59 -12.63
C VAL A 55 3.68 16.68 -13.99
N ARG A 56 4.67 15.81 -14.26
CA ARG A 56 5.36 15.75 -15.55
C ARG A 56 4.45 15.37 -16.71
N ALA A 57 3.42 14.57 -16.45
CA ALA A 57 2.37 14.25 -17.42
C ALA A 57 1.38 15.41 -17.67
N GLY A 58 1.57 16.56 -17.01
CA GLY A 58 0.74 17.75 -17.19
C GLY A 58 -0.55 17.73 -16.37
N LEU A 59 -0.68 16.84 -15.38
CA LEU A 59 -1.78 16.88 -14.43
C LEU A 59 -1.48 17.86 -13.29
N ARG A 60 -2.51 18.55 -12.82
CA ARG A 60 -2.47 19.34 -11.59
C ARG A 60 -2.89 18.46 -10.43
N ILE A 61 -2.06 18.39 -9.39
CA ILE A 61 -2.43 17.73 -8.14
C ILE A 61 -3.44 18.61 -7.41
N ASP A 62 -4.63 18.07 -7.13
CA ASP A 62 -5.70 18.78 -6.42
C ASP A 62 -5.69 18.45 -4.92
N SER A 63 -5.38 17.21 -4.54
CA SER A 63 -5.25 16.81 -3.14
C SER A 63 -4.39 15.55 -2.98
N LEU A 64 -3.60 15.51 -1.90
CA LEU A 64 -2.88 14.33 -1.44
C LEU A 64 -3.16 14.16 0.05
N THR A 65 -3.52 12.94 0.46
CA THR A 65 -3.79 12.57 1.86
C THR A 65 -3.12 11.24 2.17
N GLU A 66 -2.67 11.09 3.41
CA GLU A 66 -2.13 9.84 3.93
C GLU A 66 -3.00 9.37 5.10
N SER A 67 -3.12 8.06 5.25
CA SER A 67 -3.95 7.41 6.25
C SER A 67 -3.20 6.27 6.90
N GLU A 68 -3.36 6.15 8.21
CA GLU A 68 -2.94 5.00 9.01
C GLU A 68 -3.99 3.86 9.03
N LEU A 69 -5.10 4.06 8.33
CA LEU A 69 -6.20 3.10 8.28
C LEU A 69 -6.04 2.14 7.10
N LEU A 70 -6.35 0.86 7.34
CA LEU A 70 -6.48 -0.17 6.31
C LEU A 70 -7.87 -0.82 6.33
N PRO A 71 -8.36 -1.34 5.18
CA PRO A 71 -9.63 -2.05 5.16
C PRO A 71 -9.54 -3.49 5.70
N TRP A 72 -8.33 -3.98 6.00
CA TRP A 72 -8.06 -5.27 6.62
C TRP A 72 -6.97 -5.14 7.71
N PRO A 73 -6.92 -6.05 8.70
CA PRO A 73 -5.89 -6.03 9.73
C PRO A 73 -4.58 -6.63 9.19
N ARG A 74 -3.69 -5.80 8.64
CA ARG A 74 -2.35 -6.24 8.20
C ARG A 74 -1.57 -6.91 9.33
N TRP A 75 -1.70 -6.40 10.55
CA TRP A 75 -1.18 -7.03 11.76
C TRP A 75 -2.31 -7.47 12.68
N ALA A 76 -2.11 -8.60 13.37
CA ALA A 76 -3.10 -9.20 14.25
C ALA A 76 -3.50 -8.31 15.44
N HIS A 77 -2.65 -7.36 15.86
CA HIS A 77 -2.92 -6.44 16.96
C HIS A 77 -3.61 -5.14 16.51
N MET A 78 -3.92 -4.97 15.22
CA MET A 78 -4.71 -3.83 14.77
C MET A 78 -6.12 -3.90 15.35
N THR A 79 -6.65 -2.73 15.73
CA THR A 79 -8.00 -2.59 16.28
C THR A 79 -8.95 -2.01 15.25
N ARG A 80 -10.16 -2.57 15.18
CA ARG A 80 -11.22 -2.05 14.31
C ARG A 80 -11.79 -0.75 14.90
N THR A 81 -11.79 0.29 14.09
CA THR A 81 -12.30 1.63 14.41
C THR A 81 -13.82 1.71 14.21
N ASP A 82 -14.44 2.78 14.71
CA ASP A 82 -15.88 3.07 14.52
C ASP A 82 -16.28 3.16 13.04
N SER A 83 -15.35 3.53 12.16
CA SER A 83 -15.55 3.57 10.71
C SER A 83 -15.61 2.17 10.05
N GLY A 84 -15.28 1.12 10.80
CA GLY A 84 -15.16 -0.25 10.29
C GLY A 84 -13.79 -0.60 9.70
N TRP A 85 -12.88 0.39 9.57
CA TRP A 85 -11.48 0.22 9.15
C TRP A 85 -10.58 -0.18 10.33
N TRP A 86 -9.34 -0.55 10.05
CA TRP A 86 -8.36 -1.03 11.03
C TRP A 86 -7.21 -0.04 11.21
N ALA A 87 -6.80 0.18 12.45
CA ALA A 87 -5.66 1.01 12.83
C ALA A 87 -4.72 0.25 13.79
N LEU A 88 -3.46 0.66 13.88
CA LEU A 88 -2.61 0.26 15.01
C LEU A 88 -3.14 0.89 16.32
N PRO A 89 -2.94 0.26 17.49
CA PRO A 89 -3.32 0.84 18.78
C PRO A 89 -2.65 2.20 19.05
N ASP A 90 -3.26 3.04 19.88
CA ASP A 90 -2.78 4.41 20.19
C ASP A 90 -1.33 4.49 20.73
N GLY A 91 -0.82 3.39 21.31
CA GLY A 91 0.56 3.32 21.82
C GLY A 91 1.62 3.06 20.74
N ASP A 92 1.20 2.67 19.54
CA ASP A 92 2.08 2.31 18.44
C ASP A 92 2.39 3.52 17.54
N PRO A 93 3.51 3.49 16.79
CA PRO A 93 3.81 4.53 15.82
C PRO A 93 2.72 4.66 14.75
N ARG A 94 2.29 5.90 14.50
CA ARG A 94 1.42 6.25 13.38
C ARG A 94 2.25 6.27 12.10
N VAL A 95 1.91 5.41 11.15
CA VAL A 95 2.63 5.27 9.86
C VAL A 95 1.67 5.34 8.68
N PRO A 96 2.11 5.85 7.51
CA PRO A 96 1.26 5.87 6.32
C PRO A 96 1.09 4.44 5.78
N LEU A 97 -0.15 3.95 5.78
CA LEU A 97 -0.51 2.63 5.26
C LEU A 97 -1.29 2.72 3.94
N LEU A 98 -1.95 3.85 3.70
CA LEU A 98 -2.70 4.14 2.49
C LEU A 98 -2.58 5.63 2.16
N TYR A 99 -2.60 6.00 0.89
CA TYR A 99 -2.73 7.39 0.47
C TYR A 99 -3.85 7.55 -0.56
N GLY A 100 -4.47 8.74 -0.56
CA GLY A 100 -5.43 9.17 -1.56
C GLY A 100 -4.86 10.33 -2.35
N LEU A 101 -4.86 10.21 -3.68
CA LEU A 101 -4.34 11.22 -4.59
C LEU A 101 -5.39 11.58 -5.63
N LYS A 102 -5.74 12.87 -5.71
CA LYS A 102 -6.62 13.43 -6.72
C LYS A 102 -5.82 14.37 -7.61
N ALA A 103 -5.95 14.18 -8.91
CA ALA A 103 -5.35 15.05 -9.91
C ALA A 103 -6.34 15.30 -11.05
N SER A 104 -6.25 16.47 -11.67
CA SER A 104 -7.07 16.87 -12.80
C SER A 104 -6.18 17.30 -13.96
N LYS A 105 -6.68 17.09 -15.18
CA LYS A 105 -6.07 17.66 -16.37
C LYS A 105 -6.55 19.11 -16.50
N PRO A 106 -5.66 20.11 -16.50
CA PRO A 106 -6.06 21.49 -16.75
C PRO A 106 -6.73 21.61 -18.13
N THR A 107 -7.90 22.24 -18.19
CA THR A 107 -8.50 22.65 -19.45
C THR A 107 -7.73 23.87 -19.97
N ALA A 108 -7.44 23.89 -21.28
CA ALA A 108 -6.78 25.02 -21.93
C ALA A 108 -7.67 26.27 -21.94
#